data_AF-A0A0K2RP24-F1
#
_entry.id   AF-A0A0K2RP24-F1
#
_cell.length_a   1.000
_cell.length_b   1.000
_cell.length_c   1.000
_cell.angle_alpha   90.00
_cell.angle_beta   90.00
_cell.angle_gamma   90.00
#
_symmetry.space_group_name_H-M   'P 1'
#
loop_
_entity.id
_entity.type
_entity.pdbx_description
1 polymer ?
#
loop_
_entity_poly.entity_id
_entity_poly.type
_entity_poly.pdbx_seq_one_letter_code
_entity_poly.pdbx_strand_id
1 'polypeptide(L)'
;MLYPGLPSHPGHELAAKQMKKFGGMISVQFKGGEAAARKVAESTQVFTLAESLGGIESLMNYPSEMTHASVKGTELAVPVNLIRLSCGIEDVEDLIADLEQAIGNITD
;
A
#
# COMPACT_ATOMS: atom_id res chain seq x y z
N MET A 1 -1.53 -1.92 9.14
CA MET A 1 -2.25 -1.38 7.97
C MET A 1 -2.74 0.02 8.31
N LEU A 2 -2.67 0.94 7.36
CA LEU A 2 -3.12 2.33 7.47
C LEU A 2 -4.21 2.53 6.41
N TYR A 3 -5.46 2.60 6.86
CA TYR A 3 -6.62 2.87 6.02
C TYR A 3 -7.73 3.50 6.88
N PRO A 4 -8.25 4.69 6.55
CA PRO A 4 -9.25 5.38 7.37
C PRO A 4 -10.57 4.61 7.56
N GLY A 5 -10.88 3.68 6.67
CA GLY A 5 -12.08 2.83 6.77
C GLY A 5 -12.00 1.74 7.85
N LEU A 6 -10.82 1.46 8.41
CA LEU A 6 -10.68 0.49 9.50
C LEU A 6 -11.07 1.13 10.84
N PRO A 7 -11.94 0.48 11.66
CA PRO A 7 -12.29 0.98 12.99
C PRO A 7 -11.09 1.15 13.93
N SER A 8 -10.02 0.38 13.72
CA SER A 8 -8.76 0.48 14.48
C SER A 8 -7.87 1.65 14.07
N HIS A 9 -8.20 2.37 12.99
CA HIS A 9 -7.45 3.54 12.56
C HIS A 9 -7.76 4.73 13.49
N PRO A 10 -6.75 5.44 14.03
CA PRO A 10 -6.97 6.51 15.01
C PRO A 10 -7.82 7.67 14.47
N GLY A 11 -7.81 7.88 13.15
CA GLY A 11 -8.63 8.90 12.48
C GLY A 11 -10.00 8.40 11.97
N HIS A 12 -10.43 7.17 12.29
CA HIS A 12 -11.62 6.56 11.70
C HIS A 12 -12.90 7.40 11.93
N GLU A 13 -13.18 7.80 13.17
CA GLU A 13 -14.38 8.57 13.51
C GLU A 13 -14.40 9.93 12.80
N LEU A 14 -13.26 10.62 12.76
CA LEU A 14 -13.13 11.90 12.05
C LEU A 14 -13.33 11.70 10.54
N ALA A 15 -12.71 10.68 9.96
CA ALA A 15 -12.86 10.34 8.55
C ALA A 15 -14.32 10.05 8.20
N ALA A 16 -15.02 9.24 9.00
CA ALA A 16 -16.43 8.92 8.81
C ALA A 16 -17.34 10.15 8.91
N LYS A 17 -16.98 11.14 9.73
CA LYS A 17 -17.73 12.40 9.87
C LYS A 17 -17.55 13.36 8.69
N GLN A 18 -16.34 13.45 8.13
CA GLN A 18 -15.99 14.49 7.14
C GLN A 18 -15.90 13.99 5.69
N MET A 19 -15.72 12.68 5.47
CA MET A 19 -15.56 12.08 4.14
C MET A 19 -16.84 11.38 3.69
N LYS A 20 -17.16 11.44 2.40
CA LYS A 20 -18.30 10.69 1.83
C LYS A 20 -18.02 9.18 1.73
N LYS A 21 -16.76 8.82 1.49
CA LYS A 21 -16.19 7.46 1.40
C LYS A 21 -14.72 7.54 1.79
N PHE A 22 -14.11 6.40 2.17
CA PHE A 22 -12.74 6.37 2.70
C PHE A 22 -11.61 6.39 1.63
N GLY A 23 -11.95 6.25 0.35
CA GLY A 23 -11.00 6.28 -0.77
C GLY A 23 -10.32 4.92 -1.06
N GLY A 24 -9.53 4.86 -2.14
CA GLY A 24 -8.82 3.65 -2.59
C GLY A 24 -7.32 3.61 -2.23
N MET A 25 -6.88 4.48 -1.31
CA MET A 25 -5.47 4.54 -0.90
C MET A 25 -5.26 3.75 0.39
N ILE A 26 -4.34 2.80 0.36
CA ILE A 26 -4.03 1.91 1.51
C ILE A 26 -2.52 1.83 1.66
N SER A 27 -2.02 1.82 2.90
CA SER A 27 -0.61 1.48 3.16
C SER A 27 -0.48 0.31 4.14
N VAL A 28 0.49 -0.57 3.90
CA VAL A 28 0.70 -1.79 4.69
C VAL A 28 2.17 -1.89 5.08
N GLN A 29 2.43 -2.22 6.35
CA GLN A 29 3.78 -2.52 6.84
C GLN A 29 3.93 -4.03 7.04
N PHE A 30 5.05 -4.59 6.57
CA PHE A 30 5.35 -6.02 6.68
C PHE A 30 6.29 -6.31 7.84
N LYS A 31 6.02 -7.41 8.56
CA LYS A 31 6.86 -7.86 9.68
C LYS A 31 8.25 -8.35 9.23
N GLY A 32 8.36 -8.88 8.00
CA GLY A 32 9.63 -9.32 7.40
C GLY A 32 10.53 -8.19 6.89
N GLY A 33 10.31 -6.94 7.35
CA GLY A 33 11.14 -5.79 7.02
C GLY A 33 11.04 -5.34 5.56
N GLU A 34 12.08 -4.63 5.11
CA GLU A 34 12.19 -4.12 3.73
C GLU A 34 12.13 -5.23 2.67
N ALA A 35 12.82 -6.36 2.93
CA ALA A 35 12.89 -7.47 1.99
C ALA A 35 11.49 -8.04 1.69
N ALA A 36 10.68 -8.27 2.72
CA ALA A 36 9.30 -8.74 2.52
C ALA A 36 8.43 -7.70 1.80
N ALA A 37 8.54 -6.42 2.16
CA ALA A 37 7.76 -5.35 1.54
C ALA A 37 8.06 -5.22 0.03
N ARG A 38 9.35 -5.20 -0.34
CA ARG A 38 9.80 -5.18 -1.75
C ARG A 38 9.36 -6.45 -2.47
N LYS A 39 9.54 -7.61 -1.86
CA LYS A 39 9.16 -8.89 -2.47
C LYS A 39 7.67 -8.92 -2.84
N VAL A 40 6.78 -8.46 -1.95
CA VAL A 40 5.34 -8.36 -2.28
C VAL A 40 5.12 -7.40 -3.45
N ALA A 41 5.66 -6.18 -3.37
CA ALA A 41 5.44 -5.16 -4.38
C ALA A 41 5.99 -5.49 -5.77
N GLU A 42 7.01 -6.32 -5.85
CA GLU A 42 7.62 -6.78 -7.10
C GLU A 42 7.00 -8.10 -7.61
N SER A 43 6.16 -8.78 -6.82
CA SER A 43 5.55 -10.07 -7.19
C SER A 43 4.13 -9.96 -7.74
N THR A 44 3.44 -8.84 -7.51
CA THR A 44 2.10 -8.57 -8.05
C THR A 44 2.12 -8.50 -9.57
N GLN A 45 1.07 -9.00 -10.21
CA GLN A 45 0.86 -8.98 -11.66
C GLN A 45 -0.22 -7.97 -12.09
N VAL A 46 -1.19 -7.70 -11.22
CA VAL A 46 -2.26 -6.72 -11.46
C VAL A 46 -1.82 -5.33 -11.01
N PHE A 47 -1.22 -5.22 -9.81
CA PHE A 47 -0.66 -3.96 -9.35
C PHE A 47 0.63 -3.63 -10.10
N THR A 48 0.64 -2.53 -10.85
CA THR A 48 1.84 -2.02 -11.52
C THR A 48 2.73 -1.26 -10.53
N LEU A 49 4.03 -1.56 -10.52
CA LEU A 49 5.00 -0.83 -9.71
C LEU A 49 5.23 0.59 -10.27
N ALA A 50 4.65 1.61 -9.64
CA ALA A 50 4.72 3.01 -10.10
C ALA A 50 4.50 4.05 -8.99
N GLU A 51 4.99 5.27 -9.20
CA GLU A 51 4.93 6.33 -8.18
C GLU A 51 3.60 7.08 -8.10
N SER A 52 2.83 7.09 -9.20
CA SER A 52 1.55 7.81 -9.32
C SER A 52 0.43 7.19 -8.49
N LEU A 53 -0.75 7.82 -8.50
CA LEU A 53 -1.95 7.36 -7.80
C LEU A 53 -3.23 7.92 -8.44
N GLY A 54 -4.37 7.26 -8.18
CA GLY A 54 -5.70 7.73 -8.59
C GLY A 54 -6.07 7.52 -10.06
N GLY A 55 -5.29 6.71 -10.78
CA GLY A 55 -5.63 6.21 -12.11
C GLY A 55 -6.77 5.18 -12.06
N ILE A 56 -7.18 4.70 -13.24
CA ILE A 56 -8.12 3.58 -13.35
C ILE A 56 -7.42 2.25 -13.04
N GLU A 57 -6.12 2.23 -13.26
CA GLU A 57 -5.21 1.12 -13.01
C GLU A 57 -4.74 1.08 -11.56
N SER A 58 -4.60 -0.13 -11.04
CA SER A 58 -4.04 -0.40 -9.72
C SER A 58 -2.53 -0.23 -9.72
N LEU A 59 -2.04 0.61 -8.81
CA LEU A 59 -0.61 0.92 -8.66
C LEU A 59 -0.11 0.55 -7.28
N MET A 60 1.13 0.10 -7.19
CA MET A 60 1.82 -0.15 -5.94
C MET A 60 3.20 0.51 -5.93
N ASN A 61 3.68 0.92 -4.75
CA ASN A 61 5.07 1.28 -4.55
C ASN A 61 5.56 0.94 -3.14
N TYR A 62 6.88 0.99 -2.95
CA TYR A 62 7.54 1.02 -1.65
C TYR A 62 8.11 2.43 -1.42
N PRO A 63 7.43 3.29 -0.65
CA PRO A 63 7.70 4.72 -0.60
C PRO A 63 9.15 5.11 -0.26
N SER A 64 9.84 4.35 0.59
CA SER A 64 11.19 4.67 1.08
C SER A 64 12.25 4.79 -0.03
N GLU A 65 12.03 4.18 -1.17
CA GLU A 65 12.99 4.13 -2.29
C GLU A 65 12.41 4.72 -3.59
N MET A 66 11.16 5.18 -3.54
CA MET A 66 10.44 5.75 -4.66
C MET A 66 9.99 7.16 -4.27
N THR A 67 8.69 7.35 -4.04
CA THR A 67 8.09 8.67 -3.73
C THR A 67 8.73 9.47 -2.59
N HIS A 68 9.38 8.82 -1.63
CA HIS A 68 10.01 9.46 -0.46
C HIS A 68 11.54 9.22 -0.40
N ALA A 69 12.16 8.80 -1.50
CA ALA A 69 13.61 8.56 -1.55
C ALA A 69 14.43 9.80 -1.17
N SER A 70 13.94 11.01 -1.48
CA SER A 70 14.63 12.28 -1.21
C SER A 70 14.74 12.63 0.28
N VAL A 71 13.92 12.04 1.14
CA VAL A 71 13.91 12.30 2.60
C VAL A 71 14.58 11.18 3.41
N LYS A 72 15.20 10.20 2.74
CA LYS A 72 15.90 9.08 3.40
C LYS A 72 16.98 9.60 4.34
N GLY A 73 17.01 9.05 5.56
CA GLY A 73 17.97 9.45 6.61
C GLY A 73 17.60 10.74 7.37
N THR A 74 16.45 11.34 7.09
CA THR A 74 15.93 12.50 7.83
C THR A 74 14.80 12.10 8.79
N GLU A 75 14.35 13.02 9.63
CA GLU A 75 13.18 12.82 10.50
C GLU A 75 11.87 12.61 9.72
N LEU A 76 11.84 12.97 8.43
CA LEU A 76 10.69 12.78 7.53
C LEU A 76 10.73 11.44 6.79
N ALA A 77 11.73 10.60 7.06
CA ALA A 77 11.84 9.28 6.44
C ALA A 77 10.62 8.41 6.79
N VAL A 78 10.15 7.67 5.80
CA VAL A 78 9.05 6.70 5.94
C VAL A 78 9.60 5.30 6.27
N PRO A 79 8.83 4.44 6.94
CA PRO A 79 9.27 3.07 7.24
C PRO A 79 9.66 2.30 5.97
N VAL A 80 10.81 1.62 6.00
CA VAL A 80 11.34 0.85 4.85
C VAL A 80 10.55 -0.41 4.52
N ASN A 81 9.73 -0.88 5.47
CA ASN A 81 8.85 -2.03 5.33
C ASN A 81 7.41 -1.64 4.89
N LEU A 82 7.21 -0.41 4.43
CA LEU A 82 5.92 0.12 4.01
C LEU A 82 5.74 -0.06 2.49
N ILE A 83 4.57 -0.53 2.09
CA ILE A 83 4.07 -0.40 0.72
C ILE A 83 2.83 0.51 0.71
N ARG A 84 2.59 1.19 -0.41
CA ARG A 84 1.36 1.95 -0.68
C ARG A 84 0.66 1.38 -1.91
N LEU A 85 -0.63 1.16 -1.77
CA LEU A 85 -1.53 0.74 -2.83
C LEU A 85 -2.40 1.94 -3.23
N SER A 86 -2.53 2.15 -4.53
CA SER A 86 -3.59 2.93 -5.15
C SER A 86 -4.48 1.94 -5.88
N CYS A 87 -5.60 1.56 -5.27
CA CYS A 87 -6.55 0.64 -5.89
C CYS A 87 -7.27 1.31 -7.06
N GLY A 88 -7.17 0.69 -8.23
CA GLY A 88 -7.88 1.05 -9.44
C GLY A 88 -9.33 0.56 -9.42
N ILE A 89 -9.86 0.27 -10.61
CA ILE A 89 -11.25 -0.16 -10.82
C ILE A 89 -11.35 -1.55 -11.45
N GLU A 90 -10.29 -2.35 -11.34
CA GLU A 90 -10.31 -3.77 -11.71
C GLU A 90 -11.31 -4.56 -10.85
N ASP A 91 -11.55 -5.81 -11.25
CA ASP A 91 -12.37 -6.73 -10.48
C ASP A 91 -11.76 -6.97 -9.09
N VAL A 92 -12.60 -6.95 -8.04
CA VAL A 92 -12.12 -7.03 -6.66
C VAL A 92 -11.53 -8.40 -6.35
N GLU A 93 -12.05 -9.46 -6.96
CA GLU A 93 -11.53 -10.80 -6.81
C GLU A 93 -10.13 -10.93 -7.42
N ASP A 94 -9.86 -10.27 -8.55
CA ASP A 94 -8.53 -10.25 -9.18
C ASP A 94 -7.50 -9.50 -8.32
N LEU A 95 -7.89 -8.36 -7.74
CA LEU A 95 -7.02 -7.60 -6.84
C LEU A 95 -6.68 -8.38 -5.57
N ILE A 96 -7.65 -9.09 -4.99
CA ILE A 96 -7.43 -9.92 -3.81
C ILE A 96 -6.53 -11.11 -4.15
N ALA A 97 -6.82 -11.82 -5.24
CA ALA A 97 -6.03 -12.99 -5.66
C ALA A 97 -4.57 -12.64 -5.94
N ASP A 98 -4.31 -11.49 -6.57
CA ASP A 98 -2.95 -11.01 -6.84
C ASP A 98 -2.18 -10.70 -5.54
N LEU A 99 -2.85 -10.06 -4.57
CA LEU A 99 -2.26 -9.79 -3.26
C LEU A 99 -2.02 -11.06 -2.45
N GLU A 100 -2.98 -12.00 -2.44
CA GLU A 100 -2.84 -13.29 -1.75
C GLU A 100 -1.67 -14.09 -2.32
N GLN A 101 -1.51 -14.12 -3.65
CA GLN A 101 -0.39 -14.76 -4.31
C GLN A 101 0.94 -14.07 -3.94
N ALA A 102 1.01 -12.75 -4.02
CA ALA A 102 2.24 -12.00 -3.75
C ALA A 102 2.67 -12.13 -2.29
N ILE A 103 1.71 -12.11 -1.36
CA ILE A 103 1.94 -12.30 0.08
C ILE A 103 2.30 -13.76 0.38
N GLY A 104 1.66 -14.74 -0.25
CA GLY A 104 1.98 -16.16 -0.07
C GLY A 104 3.43 -16.51 -0.40
N ASN A 105 4.07 -15.73 -1.30
CA ASN A 105 5.46 -15.92 -1.70
C ASN A 105 6.50 -15.40 -0.70
N ILE A 106 6.09 -14.80 0.43
CA ILE A 106 7.02 -14.28 1.45
C ILE A 106 7.27 -15.24 2.62
N THR A 107 6.97 -16.54 2.47
CA THR A 107 7.16 -17.53 3.56
C THR A 107 8.62 -17.80 3.89
N ASP A 108 8.89 -17.53 5.19
CA ASP A 108 10.04 -17.70 6.10
C ASP A 108 11.41 -17.13 5.72
#